data_AF-A0A7C1YXL3-F1
#
_entry.id   AF-A0A7C1YXL3-F1
#
_cell.length_a   1.000
_cell.length_b   1.000
_cell.length_c   1.000
_cell.angle_alpha   90.00
_cell.angle_beta   90.00
_cell.angle_gamma   90.00
#
_symmetry.space_group_name_H-M   'P 1'
#
loop_
_entity.id
_entity.type
_entity.pdbx_description
1 polymer ?
#
loop_
_entity_poly.entity_id
_entity_poly.type
_entity_poly.pdbx_seq_one_letter_code
_entity_poly.pdbx_strand_id
1 'polypeptide(L)'
;MNFTYLYIQFFEKFFHEYLEFLQKSKIPYLISGKERVDLKNMLSKMYNKLNIRSIMISSAGKLSGALLRDDLIDEINILFNPFIIGGFKTPVLFASPELNPPKILPTN
;
A
#
# COMPACT_ATOMS: atom_id res chain seq x y z
N MET A 1 1.40 22.53 6.74
CA MET A 1 0.80 21.46 5.91
C MET A 1 -0.10 20.66 6.83
N ASN A 2 -1.43 20.76 6.68
CA ASN A 2 -2.37 20.01 7.52
C ASN A 2 -2.44 18.59 6.98
N PHE A 3 -1.77 17.65 7.65
CA PHE A 3 -1.92 16.24 7.33
C PHE A 3 -3.23 15.76 7.95
N THR A 4 -4.29 15.69 7.15
CA THR A 4 -5.47 14.90 7.52
C THR A 4 -5.04 13.44 7.53
N TYR A 5 -4.89 12.86 8.71
CA TYR A 5 -4.66 11.43 8.86
C TYR A 5 -5.93 10.68 8.48
N LEU A 6 -5.99 10.20 7.24
CA LEU A 6 -7.06 9.36 6.77
C LEU A 6 -6.68 7.90 7.01
N TYR A 7 -7.26 7.30 8.04
CA TYR A 7 -7.06 5.89 8.35
C TYR A 7 -7.95 5.06 7.42
N ILE A 8 -7.44 4.73 6.24
CA ILE A 8 -8.19 3.86 5.32
C ILE A 8 -7.79 2.42 5.58
N GLN A 9 -8.77 1.62 5.98
CA GLN A 9 -8.60 0.18 6.09
C GLN A 9 -9.21 -0.51 4.87
N PHE A 10 -8.46 -1.44 4.30
CA PHE A 10 -8.78 -2.04 3.01
C PHE A 10 -9.07 -3.53 3.19
N PHE A 11 -10.33 -3.97 3.09
CA PHE A 11 -10.72 -5.37 2.84
C PHE A 11 -12.22 -5.43 2.48
N GLU A 12 -12.66 -6.40 1.66
CA GLU A 12 -14.10 -6.65 1.46
C GLU A 12 -14.67 -7.61 2.52
N LYS A 13 -13.84 -8.53 3.04
CA LYS A 13 -14.25 -9.51 4.05
C LYS A 13 -14.24 -8.90 5.46
N PHE A 14 -15.04 -7.86 5.65
CA PHE A 14 -15.40 -7.41 6.98
C PHE A 14 -16.62 -8.20 7.46
N PHE A 15 -16.56 -8.69 8.69
CA PHE A 15 -17.77 -9.14 9.36
C PHE A 15 -18.73 -7.95 9.43
N HIS A 16 -20.04 -8.16 9.24
CA HIS A 16 -21.02 -7.07 9.20
C HIS A 16 -20.92 -6.15 10.42
N GLU A 17 -20.65 -6.76 11.58
CA GLU A 17 -20.40 -6.10 12.87
C GLU A 17 -19.22 -5.12 12.84
N TYR A 18 -18.18 -5.41 12.06
CA TYR A 18 -17.02 -4.53 11.95
C TYR A 18 -17.33 -3.27 11.12
N LEU A 19 -18.07 -3.41 10.02
CA LEU A 19 -18.51 -2.25 9.25
C LEU A 19 -19.47 -1.37 10.07
N GLU A 20 -20.38 -1.99 10.82
CA GLU A 20 -21.22 -1.25 11.78
C GLU A 20 -20.40 -0.51 12.82
N PHE A 21 -19.36 -1.14 13.38
CA PHE A 21 -18.45 -0.49 14.31
C PHE A 21 -17.80 0.74 13.68
N LEU A 22 -17.22 0.62 12.48
CA LEU A 22 -16.60 1.75 11.78
C LEU A 22 -17.60 2.90 11.54
N GLN A 23 -18.83 2.56 11.14
CA GLN A 23 -19.90 3.55 10.94
C GLN A 23 -20.28 4.25 12.25
N LYS A 24 -20.53 3.50 13.33
CA LYS A 24 -20.88 4.05 14.67
C LYS A 24 -19.75 4.92 15.23
N SER A 25 -18.50 4.53 14.99
CA SER A 25 -17.30 5.28 15.39
C SER A 25 -16.96 6.45 14.46
N LYS A 26 -17.74 6.67 13.38
CA LYS A 26 -17.48 7.71 12.36
C LYS A 26 -16.07 7.64 11.77
N ILE A 27 -15.52 6.43 11.65
CA ILE A 27 -14.21 6.19 11.05
C ILE A 27 -14.41 6.07 9.54
N PRO A 28 -13.80 6.93 8.72
CA PRO A 28 -13.90 6.81 7.27
C PRO A 28 -13.25 5.52 6.78
N TYR A 29 -13.86 4.84 5.81
CA TYR A 29 -13.29 3.65 5.18
C TYR A 29 -13.57 3.63 3.68
N LEU A 30 -12.73 2.88 2.96
CA LEU A 30 -12.86 2.68 1.51
C LEU A 30 -12.80 1.19 1.21
N ILE A 31 -13.82 0.68 0.53
CA ILE A 31 -13.85 -0.69 0.06
C ILE A 31 -13.35 -0.69 -1.40
N SER A 32 -12.29 -1.45 -1.68
CA SER A 32 -11.73 -1.61 -3.02
C SER A 32 -11.12 -2.99 -3.21
N GLY A 33 -11.66 -3.75 -4.17
CA GLY A 33 -11.31 -5.16 -4.38
C GLY A 33 -12.25 -6.11 -3.64
N LYS A 34 -11.98 -7.41 -3.77
CA LYS A 34 -12.79 -8.48 -3.19
C LYS A 34 -12.01 -9.32 -2.17
N GLU A 35 -11.29 -10.33 -2.66
CA GLU A 35 -10.40 -11.15 -1.85
C GLU A 35 -9.13 -10.42 -1.43
N ARG A 36 -8.65 -9.52 -2.30
CA ARG A 36 -7.49 -8.66 -2.08
C ARG A 36 -7.85 -7.23 -2.46
N VAL A 37 -7.09 -6.30 -1.89
CA VAL A 37 -7.21 -4.88 -2.17
C VAL A 37 -6.84 -4.61 -3.61
N ASP A 38 -7.70 -3.89 -4.33
CA ASP A 38 -7.37 -3.31 -5.64
C ASP A 38 -6.82 -1.91 -5.43
N LEU A 39 -5.47 -1.81 -5.42
CA LEU A 39 -4.73 -0.58 -5.14
C LEU A 39 -4.97 0.50 -6.21
N LYS A 40 -5.07 0.12 -7.49
CA LYS A 40 -5.32 1.06 -8.59
C LYS A 40 -6.69 1.71 -8.47
N ASN A 41 -7.73 0.90 -8.27
CA ASN A 41 -9.08 1.38 -8.06
C ASN A 41 -9.21 2.20 -6.77
N MET A 42 -8.49 1.79 -5.72
CA MET A 42 -8.45 2.51 -4.45
C MET A 42 -7.90 3.93 -4.63
N LEU A 43 -6.73 4.09 -5.25
CA LEU A 43 -6.14 5.40 -5.54
C LEU A 43 -7.05 6.23 -6.45
N SER A 44 -7.65 5.60 -7.47
CA SER A 44 -8.63 6.26 -8.35
C SER A 44 -9.85 6.78 -7.58
N LYS A 45 -10.41 6.00 -6.65
CA LYS A 45 -11.52 6.44 -5.78
C LYS A 45 -11.10 7.59 -4.87
N MET A 46 -9.89 7.54 -4.30
CA MET A 46 -9.37 8.63 -3.47
C MET A 46 -9.25 9.94 -4.26
N TYR A 47 -8.75 9.86 -5.50
CA TYR A 47 -8.69 11.02 -6.38
C TYR A 47 -10.08 11.54 -6.75
N ASN A 48 -10.95 10.69 -7.28
CA ASN A 48 -12.23 11.10 -7.85
C ASN A 48 -13.29 11.47 -6.82
N LYS A 49 -13.34 10.76 -5.68
CA LYS A 49 -14.38 10.94 -4.66
C LYS A 49 -13.97 11.84 -3.51
N LEU A 50 -12.67 11.86 -3.19
CA LEU A 50 -12.15 12.59 -2.02
C LEU A 50 -11.25 13.76 -2.42
N ASN A 51 -10.99 13.97 -3.73
CA ASN A 51 -10.09 15.00 -4.26
C ASN A 51 -8.68 14.93 -3.65
N ILE A 52 -8.23 13.72 -3.27
CA ILE A 52 -6.89 13.48 -2.75
C ILE A 52 -5.92 13.37 -3.94
N ARG A 53 -4.95 14.28 -4.00
CA ARG A 53 -3.99 14.37 -5.11
C ARG A 53 -2.63 13.77 -4.80
N SER A 54 -2.29 13.65 -3.52
CA SER A 54 -0.98 13.17 -3.06
C SER A 54 -1.16 12.39 -1.77
N ILE A 55 -0.49 11.24 -1.66
CA ILE A 55 -0.53 10.38 -0.47
C ILE A 55 0.91 10.06 -0.11
N MET A 56 1.27 10.25 1.16
CA MET A 56 2.52 9.75 1.71
C MET A 56 2.26 8.41 2.37
N ILE A 57 3.09 7.42 2.05
CA ILE A 57 3.00 6.07 2.62
C ILE A 57 4.27 5.83 3.43
N SER A 58 4.13 5.70 4.74
CA SER A 58 5.21 5.38 5.67
C SER A 58 5.30 3.89 6.02
N SER A 59 4.48 3.06 5.37
CA SER A 59 4.52 1.62 5.56
C SER A 59 5.80 1.03 4.96
N ALA A 60 6.29 -0.05 5.56
CA ALA A 60 7.35 -0.89 4.99
C ALA A 60 6.79 -2.28 4.65
N GLY A 61 7.54 -3.07 3.89
CA GLY A 61 7.22 -4.46 3.63
C GLY A 61 6.24 -4.63 2.47
N LYS A 62 5.13 -5.35 2.72
CA LYS A 62 4.27 -5.89 1.64
C LYS A 62 3.46 -4.84 0.89
N LEU A 63 2.94 -3.82 1.57
CA LEU A 63 2.14 -2.77 0.91
C LEU A 63 3.01 -1.95 -0.04
N SER A 64 4.15 -1.47 0.44
CA SER A 64 5.12 -0.71 -0.37
C SER A 64 5.64 -1.55 -1.52
N GLY A 65 5.93 -2.84 -1.28
CA GLY A 65 6.28 -3.77 -2.35
C GLY A 65 5.16 -3.97 -3.38
N ALA A 66 3.90 -4.07 -2.96
CA ALA A 66 2.76 -4.20 -3.89
C ALA A 66 2.56 -2.93 -4.74
N LEU A 67 2.65 -1.75 -4.13
CA LEU A 67 2.58 -0.47 -4.84
C LEU A 67 3.72 -0.32 -5.85
N LEU A 68 4.93 -0.73 -5.46
CA LEU A 68 6.09 -0.73 -6.36
C LEU A 68 5.87 -1.68 -7.54
N ARG A 69 5.31 -2.88 -7.30
CA ARG A 69 5.01 -3.87 -8.35
C ARG A 69 3.92 -3.43 -9.32
N ASP A 70 2.96 -2.65 -8.83
CA ASP A 70 1.83 -2.18 -9.63
C ASP A 70 2.12 -0.87 -10.38
N ASP A 71 3.34 -0.32 -10.25
CA ASP A 71 3.78 0.96 -10.83
C ASP A 71 2.98 2.16 -10.29
N LEU A 72 2.79 2.20 -8.97
CA LEU A 72 1.96 3.18 -8.26
C LEU A 72 2.76 4.08 -7.32
N ILE A 73 4.07 4.18 -7.52
CA ILE A 73 4.96 5.01 -6.71
C ILE A 73 5.67 6.00 -7.62
N ASP A 74 5.38 7.30 -7.44
CA ASP A 74 6.04 8.37 -8.18
C ASP A 74 7.38 8.79 -7.54
N GLU A 75 7.49 8.73 -6.21
CA GLU A 75 8.66 9.17 -5.44
C GLU A 75 8.95 8.25 -4.26
N ILE A 76 10.24 8.00 -3.99
CA ILE A 76 10.72 7.26 -2.82
C ILE A 76 11.72 8.12 -2.05
N ASN A 77 11.41 8.37 -0.76
CA ASN A 77 12.32 9.01 0.18
C ASN A 77 12.79 7.99 1.22
N ILE A 78 14.10 7.71 1.27
CA ILE A 78 14.70 6.71 2.15
C ILE A 78 15.57 7.40 3.20
N LEU A 79 15.27 7.13 4.48
CA LEU A 79 16.14 7.49 5.59
C LEU A 79 17.09 6.34 5.93
N PHE A 80 18.39 6.59 5.83
CA PHE A 80 19.42 5.62 6.19
C PHE A 80 19.96 5.89 7.59
N ASN A 81 20.08 4.84 8.40
CA ASN A 81 20.76 4.87 9.70
C ASN A 81 21.99 3.93 9.66
N PRO A 82 23.11 4.27 10.32
CA PRO A 82 24.35 3.49 10.28
C PRO A 82 24.29 2.24 11.18
N PHE A 83 23.31 1.36 10.95
CA PHE A 83 23.17 0.08 11.63
C PHE A 83 23.10 -1.06 10.62
N ILE A 84 23.64 -2.22 11.00
CA ILE A 84 23.61 -3.44 10.19
C ILE A 84 22.68 -4.43 10.88
N ILE A 85 21.66 -4.90 10.17
CA ILE A 85 20.66 -5.85 10.67
C ILE A 85 20.58 -7.02 9.69
N GLY A 86 20.92 -8.23 10.13
CA GLY A 86 20.83 -9.46 9.33
C GLY A 86 19.52 -10.25 9.56
N GLY A 87 19.39 -11.39 8.86
CA GLY A 87 18.32 -12.37 9.08
C GLY A 87 17.42 -12.61 7.86
N PHE A 88 17.20 -13.89 7.52
CA PHE A 88 16.42 -14.30 6.34
C PHE A 88 14.94 -13.91 6.38
N LYS A 89 14.41 -13.59 7.56
CA LYS A 89 13.00 -13.20 7.78
C LYS A 89 12.84 -11.75 8.24
N THR A 90 13.92 -10.99 8.27
CA THR A 90 13.89 -9.58 8.68
C THR A 90 13.07 -8.78 7.66
N PRO A 91 12.12 -7.92 8.10
CA PRO A 91 11.36 -7.10 7.19
C PRO A 91 12.26 -6.22 6.32
N VAL A 92 11.94 -6.14 5.04
CA VAL A 92 12.61 -5.26 4.07
C VAL A 92 11.68 -4.09 3.71
N LEU A 93 12.25 -3.00 3.20
CA LEU A 93 11.50 -1.80 2.83
C LEU A 93 10.38 -2.09 1.81
N PHE A 94 10.69 -2.90 0.79
CA PHE A 94 9.77 -3.27 -0.29
C PHE A 94 9.75 -4.79 -0.46
N ALA A 95 8.81 -5.46 0.19
CA ALA A 95 8.67 -6.92 0.12
C ALA A 95 7.70 -7.31 -1.00
N SER A 96 8.15 -8.11 -1.97
CA SER A 96 7.32 -8.66 -3.03
C SER A 96 7.81 -10.06 -3.43
N PRO A 97 7.02 -10.86 -4.19
CA PRO A 97 7.51 -12.09 -4.78
C PRO A 97 8.79 -11.85 -5.60
N GLU A 98 9.59 -12.89 -5.82
CA GLU A 98 10.81 -12.78 -6.60
C GLU A 98 10.55 -12.30 -8.04
N LEU A 99 11.54 -11.62 -8.63
CA LEU A 99 11.50 -11.32 -10.05
C LEU A 99 11.68 -12.63 -10.83
N ASN A 100 10.87 -12.81 -11.87
CA ASN A 100 11.11 -13.83 -12.88
C ASN A 100 11.87 -13.15 -14.03
N PRO A 101 13.22 -13.19 -14.05
CA PRO A 101 13.96 -12.64 -15.17
C PRO A 101 13.53 -13.34 -16.48
N PRO A 102 13.51 -12.62 -17.61
CA PRO A 102 13.27 -13.25 -18.89
C PRO A 102 14.32 -14.33 -19.14
N LYS A 103 13.90 -15.50 -19.61
CA LYS A 103 14.78 -16.64 -19.93
C LYS A 103 15.80 -16.32 -21.03
N ILE A 104 15.56 -15.26 -21.79
CA ILE A 104 16.44 -14.76 -22.83
C ILE A 104 16.98 -13.43 -22.30
N LEU A 105 18.26 -13.41 -21.95
CA LEU A 105 18.95 -12.16 -21.64
C LEU A 105 19.02 -11.31 -22.92
N PRO A 106 18.85 -9.99 -22.83
CA PRO A 106 19.05 -9.11 -23.98
C PRO A 106 20.46 -9.36 -24.51
N THR A 107 20.54 -9.76 -25.78
CA THR A 107 21.79 -9.91 -26.51
C THR A 107 22.20 -8.51 -26.91
N ASN A 108 23.29 -8.01 -26.31
CA ASN A 108 23.95 -6.79 -26.76
C ASN A 108 24.51 -6.97 -28.17
#